data_AF-A0A2E8VLK0-F1
#
_entry.id   AF-A0A2E8VLK0-F1
#
_cell.length_a   1.000
_cell.length_b   1.000
_cell.length_c   1.000
_cell.angle_alpha   90.00
_cell.angle_beta   90.00
_cell.angle_gamma   90.00
#
_symmetry.space_group_name_H-M   'P 1'
#
loop_
_entity.id
_entity.type
_entity.pdbx_description
1 polymer ?
#
loop_
_entity_poly.entity_id
_entity_poly.type
_entity_poly.pdbx_seq_one_letter_code
_entity_poly.pdbx_strand_id
1 'polypeptide(L)' 'MRLERHGPGQRQGAYDIHGPFRSPGDRDFPYMVHCHILEHEDMGMMGQFTVT' A
#
# COMPACT_ATOMS: atom_id res chain seq x y z
N MET A 1 12.00 17.93 3.38
CA MET A 1 12.96 17.19 2.54
C MET A 1 12.20 16.70 1.32
N ARG A 2 12.29 17.43 0.22
CA ARG A 2 11.60 17.14 -1.05
C ARG A 2 12.68 16.87 -2.08
N LEU A 3 12.82 15.62 -2.50
CA LEU A 3 13.74 15.24 -3.56
C LEU A 3 12.94 15.11 -4.85
N GLU A 4 13.14 16.03 -5.78
CA GLU A 4 12.56 15.98 -7.13
C GLU A 4 13.65 15.47 -8.09
N ARG A 5 13.46 14.30 -8.70
CA ARG A 5 13.91 13.96 -10.08
C ARG A 5 13.42 12.55 -10.45
N HIS A 6 12.31 12.46 -11.17
CA HIS A 6 11.79 11.23 -11.78
C HIS A 6 11.95 11.29 -13.31
N GLY A 7 12.38 10.18 -13.91
CA GLY A 7 12.60 10.06 -15.35
C GLY A 7 11.30 10.06 -16.18
N PRO A 8 11.40 10.23 -17.51
CA PRO A 8 10.25 10.23 -18.41
C PRO A 8 9.54 8.87 -18.40
N GLY A 9 8.29 8.82 -17.92
CA GLY A 9 7.43 7.63 -17.96
C GLY A 9 6.68 7.29 -16.68
N GLN A 10 7.05 7.85 -15.52
CA GLN A 10 6.36 7.58 -14.25
C GLN A 10 5.35 8.69 -13.95
N ARG A 11 4.05 8.41 -14.13
CA ARG A 11 2.98 9.29 -13.65
C ARG A 11 2.99 9.27 -12.12
N GLN A 12 3.38 10.37 -11.52
CA GLN A 12 3.19 10.62 -10.09
C GLN A 12 1.79 11.18 -9.87
N GLY A 13 1.11 10.67 -8.85
CA GLY A 13 -0.21 11.14 -8.42
C GLY A 13 -0.48 10.67 -7.01
N ALA A 14 -1.18 11.50 -6.24
CA ALA A 14 -1.75 11.11 -4.96
C ALA A 14 -3.22 10.74 -5.19
N TYR A 15 -3.68 9.67 -4.54
CA TYR A 15 -5.07 9.22 -4.60
C TYR A 15 -5.60 9.13 -3.18
N ASP A 16 -6.77 9.70 -2.93
CA ASP A 16 -7.47 9.56 -1.65
C ASP A 16 -8.44 8.38 -1.74
N ILE A 17 -8.29 7.42 -0.84
CA ILE A 17 -9.09 6.20 -0.79
C ILE A 17 -9.92 6.21 0.50
N HIS A 18 -11.24 6.07 0.36
CA HIS A 18 -12.16 6.01 1.49
C HIS A 18 -12.98 4.73 1.44
N GLY A 19 -13.06 4.02 2.57
CA GLY A 19 -13.88 2.83 2.72
C GLY A 19 -13.95 2.39 4.19
N PRO A 20 -15.10 1.87 4.67
CA PRO A 20 -15.21 1.38 6.04
C PRO A 20 -14.58 -0.01 6.19
N PHE A 21 -13.95 -0.27 7.34
CA PHE A 21 -13.53 -1.61 7.75
C PHE A 21 -14.75 -2.38 8.27
N ARG A 22 -15.10 -3.48 7.61
CA ARG A 22 -16.28 -4.29 7.95
C ARG A 22 -15.99 -5.45 8.88
N SER A 23 -14.72 -5.79 9.07
CA SER A 23 -14.26 -6.88 9.93
C SER A 23 -13.08 -6.40 10.78
N PRO A 24 -12.80 -7.06 11.92
CA PRO A 24 -11.55 -6.87 12.63
C PRO A 24 -10.37 -7.35 11.76
N GLY A 25 -9.23 -6.65 11.89
CA GLY A 25 -7.94 -7.15 11.43
C GLY A 25 -7.01 -7.13 12.63
N ASP A 26 -6.97 -8.21 13.40
CA ASP A 26 -6.22 -8.27 14.65
C ASP A 26 -4.76 -8.73 14.42
N ARG A 27 -4.06 -9.05 15.51
CA ARG A 27 -2.66 -9.47 15.44
C ARG A 27 -2.46 -10.84 14.82
N ASP A 28 -3.48 -11.70 14.89
CA ASP A 28 -3.42 -13.05 14.34
C ASP A 28 -3.76 -13.01 12.84
N PHE A 29 -4.66 -12.11 12.43
CA PHE A 29 -5.09 -11.92 11.05
C PHE A 29 -5.13 -10.43 10.66
N PRO A 30 -3.97 -9.79 10.42
CA PRO A 30 -3.91 -8.39 10.05
C PRO A 30 -4.39 -8.15 8.61
N TYR A 31 -4.82 -6.92 8.32
CA TYR A 31 -5.06 -6.51 6.94
C TYR A 31 -3.74 -6.35 6.19
N MET A 32 -3.74 -6.74 4.91
CA MET A 32 -2.60 -6.63 4.01
C MET A 32 -2.81 -5.51 3.00
N VAL A 33 -1.76 -4.72 2.77
CA VAL A 33 -1.68 -3.75 1.67
C VAL A 33 -0.47 -4.10 0.82
N HIS A 34 -0.67 -4.39 -0.44
CA HIS A 34 0.42 -4.67 -1.38
C HIS A 34 0.14 -4.05 -2.75
N CYS A 35 1.17 -3.95 -3.57
CA CYS A 35 0.95 -3.76 -5.00
C CYS A 35 0.37 -5.04 -5.58
N HIS A 36 -0.66 -4.94 -6.42
CA HIS A 36 -1.23 -6.12 -7.09
C HIS A 36 -0.40 -6.62 -8.29
N ILE A 37 0.83 -6.10 -8.43
CA ILE A 37 1.86 -6.59 -9.36
C ILE A 37 2.73 -7.55 -8.55
N LEU A 38 2.69 -8.84 -8.90
CA LEU A 38 3.29 -9.91 -8.09
C LEU A 38 4.79 -9.73 -7.91
N GLU A 39 5.50 -9.35 -8.97
CA GLU A 39 6.94 -9.10 -8.90
C GLU A 39 7.27 -7.98 -7.91
N HIS A 40 6.39 -6.98 -7.78
CA HIS A 40 6.58 -5.90 -6.81
C HIS A 40 6.26 -6.36 -5.38
N GLU A 41 5.23 -7.19 -5.20
CA GLU A 41 4.93 -7.83 -3.92
C GLU A 41 6.10 -8.70 -3.45
N ASP A 42 6.62 -9.57 -4.32
CA ASP A 42 7.77 -10.45 -4.06
C ASP A 42 9.04 -9.66 -3.73
N MET A 43 9.19 -8.47 -4.33
CA MET A 43 10.27 -7.52 -4.02
C MET A 43 10.01 -6.69 -2.74
N GLY A 44 8.93 -6.96 -2.01
CA GLY A 44 8.64 -6.38 -0.71
C GLY A 44 7.74 -5.15 -0.74
N MET A 45 7.01 -4.88 -1.82
CA MET A 45 5.97 -3.83 -1.87
C MET A 45 4.68 -4.30 -1.18
N MET A 46 4.82 -4.77 0.05
CA MET A 46 3.80 -5.31 0.93
C MET A 46 3.89 -4.66 2.32
N GLY A 47 2.77 -4.58 3.02
CA GLY A 47 2.65 -4.05 4.38
C GLY A 47 1.43 -4.63 5.07
N GLN A 48 1.43 -4.55 6.40
CA GLN A 48 0.35 -5.09 7.23
C GLN A 48 -0.04 -4.09 8.30
N PHE A 49 -1.33 -4.06 8.66
CA PHE A 49 -1.84 -3.22 9.74
C PHE A 49 -3.03 -3.85 10.44
N THR A 50 -3.20 -3.51 11.72
CA THR A 50 -4.32 -3.97 12.53
C THR A 50 -5.38 -2.89 12.67
N VAL A 51 -6.64 -3.29 12.76
CA VAL A 51 -7.79 -2.42 13.05
C VAL A 51 -8.58 -3.05 14.20
N THR A 52 -8.83 -2.27 15.25
CA THR A 52 -9.56 -2.66 16.48
C THR A 52 -10.93 -2.02 16.55
#